data_AF-A0A1H0DKI8-F1
#
_entry.id   AF-A0A1H0DKI8-F1
#
_cell.length_a   1.000
_cell.length_b   1.000
_cell.length_c   1.000
_cell.angle_alpha   90.00
_cell.angle_beta   90.00
_cell.angle_gamma   90.00
#
_symmetry.space_group_name_H-M   'P 1'
#
loop_
_entity.id
_entity.type
_entity.pdbx_description
1 polymer ?
#
loop_
_entity_poly.entity_id
_entity_poly.type
_entity_poly.pdbx_seq_one_letter_code
_entity_poly.pdbx_strand_id
1 'polypeptide(L)'
;MTAIEIAQARHATPAGVTRGAGPAVHEGAAHAAVGVRKVVLYRETVLGENGSAPAVPVQRATAAAVLANPWAGTGPATDLSAEVAVLAPVLARLLTDRLIAALGGVDRIEAFGKAAVVGTAGELEHAAALIHTPYFGNLVRDFLDGESIICFADTRADAGEALVVPMWHKTQAATRSHYQTVTARVSDAPRADEIVVIAAASTGPRPHPRIGDRTTDPVVTAESLGVS
;
A
#
# COMPACT_ATOMS: atom_id res chain seq x y z
N MET A 1 14.47 -23.46 41.62
CA MET A 1 15.32 -22.56 40.83
C MET A 1 14.42 -21.59 40.08
N THR A 2 14.60 -20.30 40.33
CA THR A 2 13.76 -19.19 39.87
C THR A 2 14.08 -18.79 38.42
N ALA A 3 13.12 -18.15 37.76
CA ALA A 3 13.09 -17.79 36.33
C ALA A 3 14.15 -16.76 35.85
N ILE A 4 15.28 -16.62 36.56
CA ILE A 4 16.31 -15.62 36.29
C ILE A 4 17.58 -16.24 35.66
N GLU A 5 17.73 -17.57 35.64
CA GLU A 5 18.96 -18.23 35.15
C GLU A 5 18.91 -18.74 33.69
N ILE A 6 17.84 -18.47 32.94
CA ILE A 6 17.73 -18.89 31.52
C ILE A 6 18.22 -17.80 30.54
N ALA A 7 18.52 -16.59 31.02
CA ALA A 7 18.77 -15.42 30.17
C ALA A 7 20.25 -15.13 29.79
N GLN A 8 21.22 -16.00 30.11
CA GLN A 8 22.65 -15.67 29.93
C GLN A 8 23.46 -16.60 29.01
N ALA A 9 22.84 -17.51 28.27
CA ALA A 9 23.55 -18.34 27.29
C ALA A 9 23.08 -18.04 25.87
N ARG A 10 23.67 -17.03 25.21
CA ARG A 10 23.82 -16.86 23.74
C ARG A 10 24.49 -15.51 23.40
N HIS A 11 25.73 -15.33 23.82
CA HIS A 11 26.63 -14.32 23.24
C HIS A 11 27.92 -15.00 22.80
N ALA A 12 27.91 -15.47 21.56
CA ALA A 12 29.10 -15.82 20.79
C ALA A 12 28.94 -15.20 19.41
N THR A 13 29.71 -14.15 19.14
CA THR A 13 29.76 -13.47 17.84
C THR A 13 30.77 -14.21 16.95
N PRO A 14 30.42 -14.68 15.73
CA PRO A 14 31.43 -15.06 14.77
C PRO A 14 31.92 -13.82 14.00
N ALA A 15 33.23 -13.78 13.81
CA ALA A 15 33.94 -12.78 13.04
C ALA A 15 33.67 -12.89 11.53
N GLY A 16 33.68 -11.74 10.85
CA GLY A 16 34.13 -11.64 9.46
C GLY A 16 33.15 -12.04 8.36
N VAL A 17 32.23 -11.13 8.00
CA VAL A 17 31.76 -10.97 6.61
C VAL A 17 31.84 -9.49 6.28
N THR A 18 32.78 -9.12 5.42
CA THR A 18 32.78 -7.82 4.75
C THR A 18 31.52 -7.72 3.89
N ARG A 19 30.51 -7.00 4.37
CA ARG A 19 29.34 -6.61 3.56
C ARG A 19 29.84 -5.69 2.45
N GLY A 20 29.85 -6.20 1.22
CA GLY A 20 29.92 -5.35 0.04
C GLY A 20 28.82 -4.29 0.08
N ALA A 21 29.11 -3.12 -0.47
CA ALA A 21 28.16 -2.01 -0.60
C ALA A 21 26.83 -2.51 -1.19
N GLY A 22 25.73 -2.26 -0.47
CA GLY A 22 24.39 -2.76 -0.81
C GLY A 22 23.69 -2.06 -1.98
N PRO A 23 22.43 -2.43 -2.27
CA PRO A 23 21.65 -2.08 -3.48
C PRO A 23 21.26 -0.59 -3.63
N ALA A 24 21.61 0.26 -2.65
CA ALA A 24 21.17 1.65 -2.57
C ALA A 24 21.60 2.52 -3.78
N VAL A 25 22.68 2.15 -4.48
CA VAL A 25 23.19 2.92 -5.63
C VAL A 25 22.29 2.75 -6.86
N HIS A 26 21.60 1.61 -7.00
CA HIS A 26 20.70 1.36 -8.12
C HIS A 26 19.29 1.92 -7.90
N GLU A 27 18.81 1.99 -6.65
CA GLU A 27 17.52 2.64 -6.30
C GLU A 27 17.51 4.13 -6.66
N GLY A 28 18.63 4.84 -6.43
CA GLY A 28 18.70 6.29 -6.67
C GLY A 28 18.55 6.70 -8.14
N ALA A 29 19.03 5.88 -9.08
CA ALA A 29 19.02 6.21 -10.51
C ALA A 29 17.63 6.03 -11.16
N ALA A 30 16.88 5.00 -10.76
CA ALA A 30 15.59 4.69 -11.37
C ALA A 30 14.48 5.67 -10.99
N HIS A 31 14.44 6.15 -9.74
CA HIS A 31 13.41 7.10 -9.30
C HIS A 31 13.66 8.53 -9.80
N ALA A 32 14.93 8.92 -9.96
CA ALA A 32 15.30 10.18 -10.58
C ALA A 32 14.87 10.23 -12.07
N ALA A 33 14.94 9.10 -12.78
CA ALA A 33 14.55 9.01 -14.19
C ALA A 33 13.04 9.22 -14.43
N VAL A 34 12.19 8.96 -13.43
CA VAL A 34 10.73 9.15 -13.51
C VAL A 34 10.24 10.37 -12.70
N GLY A 35 11.14 11.28 -12.32
CA GLY A 35 10.76 12.55 -11.69
C GLY A 35 10.15 12.44 -10.29
N VAL A 36 10.46 11.37 -9.54
CA VAL A 36 9.99 11.22 -8.16
C VAL A 36 10.70 12.23 -7.26
N ARG A 37 9.94 13.20 -6.73
CA ARG A 37 10.45 14.25 -5.82
C ARG A 37 10.59 13.74 -4.39
N LYS A 38 9.68 12.87 -3.94
CA LYS A 38 9.59 12.44 -2.54
C LYS A 38 8.98 11.06 -2.42
N VAL A 39 9.47 10.30 -1.44
CA VAL A 39 8.80 9.07 -0.97
C VAL A 39 8.51 9.21 0.52
N VAL A 40 7.30 8.86 0.94
CA VAL A 40 6.89 8.80 2.34
C VAL A 40 6.51 7.37 2.68
N LEU A 41 7.01 6.87 3.80
CA LEU A 41 6.60 5.60 4.39
C LEU A 41 5.97 5.89 5.74
N TYR A 42 4.73 5.44 5.92
CA TYR A 42 4.07 5.41 7.22
C TYR A 42 3.88 3.95 7.61
N ARG A 43 4.11 3.64 8.89
CA ARG A 43 3.85 2.31 9.47
C ARG A 43 3.22 2.47 10.84
N GLU A 44 2.15 1.71 11.07
CA GLU A 44 1.52 1.56 12.37
C GLU A 44 1.55 0.11 12.84
N THR A 45 1.52 -0.07 14.15
CA THR A 45 1.33 -1.37 14.79
C THR A 45 0.15 -1.27 15.74
N VAL A 46 -0.86 -2.11 15.53
CA VAL A 46 -2.02 -2.17 16.41
C VAL A 46 -1.72 -3.12 17.56
N LEU A 47 -1.46 -2.56 18.74
CA LEU A 47 -1.18 -3.33 19.96
C LEU A 47 -2.43 -3.64 20.77
N GLY A 48 -3.51 -2.88 20.57
CA GLY A 48 -4.79 -3.10 21.23
C GLY A 48 -5.88 -2.20 20.67
N GLU A 49 -7.11 -2.66 20.81
CA GLU A 49 -8.32 -1.94 20.42
C GLU A 49 -9.43 -2.32 21.41
N ASN A 50 -10.20 -1.33 21.88
CA ASN A 50 -11.24 -1.53 22.89
C ASN A 50 -10.74 -2.26 24.16
N GLY A 51 -9.55 -1.87 24.65
CA GLY A 51 -8.95 -2.39 25.88
C GLY A 51 -8.43 -3.83 25.81
N SER A 52 -8.43 -4.47 24.63
CA SER A 52 -7.91 -5.84 24.44
C SER A 52 -6.90 -5.91 23.31
N ALA A 53 -5.88 -6.75 23.46
CA ALA A 53 -4.94 -7.05 22.40
C ALA A 53 -5.60 -7.90 21.30
N PRO A 54 -5.24 -7.71 20.02
CA PRO A 54 -5.64 -8.65 18.97
C PRO A 54 -4.98 -10.02 19.17
N ALA A 55 -5.54 -11.06 18.57
CA ALA A 55 -4.95 -12.41 18.62
C ALA A 55 -3.51 -12.45 18.06
N VAL A 56 -3.25 -11.63 17.03
CA VAL A 56 -1.93 -11.38 16.47
C VAL A 56 -1.77 -9.86 16.28
N PRO A 57 -0.69 -9.22 16.77
CA PRO A 57 -0.42 -7.82 16.50
C PRO A 57 -0.32 -7.56 14.99
N VAL A 58 -1.13 -6.63 14.50
CA VAL A 58 -1.21 -6.31 13.06
C VAL A 58 -0.35 -5.09 12.78
N GLN A 59 0.47 -5.16 11.74
CA GLN A 59 1.20 -4.02 11.21
C GLN A 59 0.59 -3.59 9.89
N ARG A 60 0.43 -2.28 9.71
CA ARG A 60 -0.03 -1.69 8.46
C ARG A 60 0.97 -0.66 8.00
N ALA A 61 1.15 -0.53 6.70
CA ALA A 61 1.99 0.49 6.13
C ALA A 61 1.39 1.09 4.86
N THR A 62 1.72 2.35 4.61
CA THR A 62 1.53 3.01 3.32
C THR A 62 2.89 3.50 2.82
N ALA A 63 3.16 3.26 1.54
CA ALA A 63 4.26 3.87 0.83
C ALA A 63 3.66 4.80 -0.23
N ALA A 64 4.10 6.06 -0.26
CA ALA A 64 3.60 7.09 -1.16
C ALA A 64 4.76 7.72 -1.93
N ALA A 65 4.66 7.80 -3.25
CA ALA A 65 5.61 8.49 -4.11
C ALA A 65 4.96 9.74 -4.70
N VAL A 66 5.65 10.87 -4.59
CA VAL A 66 5.25 12.15 -5.19
C VAL A 66 6.06 12.36 -6.46
N LEU A 67 5.38 12.59 -7.57
CA LEU A 67 5.99 12.84 -8.87
C LEU A 67 5.32 14.02 -9.57
N ALA A 68 6.04 14.65 -10.49
CA ALA A 68 5.46 15.62 -11.41
C ALA A 68 4.36 14.93 -12.25
N ASN A 69 3.26 15.64 -12.50
CA ASN A 69 2.22 15.21 -13.41
C ASN A 69 2.63 15.54 -14.86
N PRO A 70 2.99 14.55 -15.71
CA PRO A 70 3.42 14.82 -17.08
C PRO A 70 2.26 15.34 -17.96
N TRP A 71 1.03 15.20 -17.49
CA TRP A 71 -0.19 15.60 -18.19
C TRP A 71 -0.78 16.91 -17.64
N ALA A 72 -0.05 17.64 -16.78
CA ALA A 72 -0.52 18.94 -16.31
C ALA A 72 -0.74 19.91 -17.48
N GLY A 73 -1.95 20.47 -17.57
CA GLY A 73 -2.32 21.40 -18.64
C GLY A 73 -2.66 20.75 -19.99
N THR A 74 -2.66 19.42 -20.10
CA THR A 74 -3.17 18.73 -21.29
C THR A 74 -4.69 18.67 -21.30
N GLY A 75 -5.30 18.40 -22.46
CA GLY A 75 -6.75 18.24 -22.61
C GLY A 75 -7.20 16.78 -22.57
N PRO A 76 -8.51 16.50 -22.48
CA PRO A 76 -9.06 15.15 -22.31
C PRO A 76 -8.86 14.21 -23.52
N ALA A 77 -8.36 14.72 -24.66
CA ALA A 77 -8.04 13.91 -25.84
C ALA A 77 -6.58 13.40 -25.84
N THR A 78 -5.79 13.78 -24.83
CA THR A 78 -4.39 13.36 -24.73
C THR A 78 -4.29 11.88 -24.39
N ASP A 79 -3.51 11.14 -25.17
CA ASP A 79 -3.18 9.74 -24.86
C ASP A 79 -2.19 9.66 -23.70
N LEU A 80 -2.59 8.96 -22.64
CA LEU A 80 -1.80 8.81 -21.41
C LEU A 80 -0.87 7.59 -21.47
N SER A 81 -1.05 6.70 -22.45
CA SER A 81 -0.49 5.34 -22.46
C SER A 81 1.04 5.29 -22.47
N ALA A 82 1.69 6.19 -23.19
CA ALA A 82 3.15 6.22 -23.31
C ALA A 82 3.83 6.49 -21.95
N GLU A 83 3.35 7.50 -21.23
CA GLU A 83 3.87 7.85 -19.92
C GLU A 83 3.51 6.78 -18.88
N VAL A 84 2.32 6.19 -18.94
CA VAL A 84 1.94 5.07 -18.06
C VAL A 84 2.93 3.90 -18.17
N ALA A 85 3.28 3.50 -19.39
CA ALA A 85 4.18 2.37 -19.62
C ALA A 85 5.60 2.59 -19.04
N VAL A 86 6.01 3.85 -18.87
CA VAL A 86 7.31 4.23 -18.30
C VAL A 86 7.21 4.41 -16.78
N LEU A 87 6.21 5.16 -16.30
CA LEU A 87 6.11 5.60 -14.92
C LEU A 87 5.59 4.49 -13.99
N ALA A 88 4.49 3.84 -14.37
CA ALA A 88 3.77 2.92 -13.49
C ALA A 88 4.62 1.72 -13.03
N PRO A 89 5.47 1.08 -13.87
CA PRO A 89 6.30 -0.03 -13.42
C PRO A 89 7.35 0.36 -12.37
N VAL A 90 7.96 1.53 -12.54
CA VAL A 90 8.96 2.05 -11.61
C VAL A 90 8.30 2.40 -10.27
N LEU A 91 7.11 3.01 -10.31
CA LEU A 91 6.33 3.33 -9.11
C LEU A 91 5.87 2.06 -8.39
N ALA A 92 5.37 1.06 -9.12
CA ALA A 92 4.96 -0.22 -8.54
C ALA A 92 6.11 -0.85 -7.76
N ARG A 93 7.27 -1.01 -8.41
CA ARG A 93 8.47 -1.60 -7.80
C ARG A 93 8.94 -0.80 -6.58
N LEU A 94 9.04 0.52 -6.72
CA LEU A 94 9.45 1.41 -5.64
C LEU A 94 8.59 1.22 -4.40
N LEU A 95 7.27 1.28 -4.57
CA LEU A 95 6.34 1.27 -3.44
C LEU A 95 6.26 -0.12 -2.80
N THR A 96 6.26 -1.19 -3.60
CA THR A 96 6.24 -2.56 -3.06
C THR A 96 7.51 -2.91 -2.30
N ASP A 97 8.69 -2.55 -2.81
CA ASP A 97 9.96 -2.81 -2.11
C ASP A 97 9.98 -2.17 -0.72
N ARG A 98 9.45 -0.93 -0.61
CA ARG A 98 9.31 -0.24 0.68
C ARG A 98 8.34 -0.94 1.62
N LEU A 99 7.20 -1.41 1.12
CA LEU A 99 6.23 -2.16 1.93
C LEU A 99 6.81 -3.50 2.41
N ILE A 100 7.44 -4.26 1.52
CA ILE A 100 8.08 -5.55 1.83
C ILE A 100 9.14 -5.35 2.92
N ALA A 101 10.02 -4.35 2.77
CA ALA A 101 11.03 -4.04 3.77
C ALA A 101 10.41 -3.61 5.11
N ALA A 102 9.37 -2.76 5.07
CA ALA A 102 8.74 -2.21 6.27
C ALA A 102 7.97 -3.25 7.10
N LEU A 103 7.37 -4.24 6.42
CA LEU A 103 6.49 -5.26 7.01
C LEU A 103 7.19 -6.62 7.21
N GLY A 104 8.47 -6.73 6.81
CA GLY A 104 9.31 -7.88 7.12
C GLY A 104 9.21 -9.04 6.14
N GLY A 105 8.86 -8.78 4.88
CA GLY A 105 8.82 -9.77 3.80
C GLY A 105 7.45 -9.93 3.13
N VAL A 106 7.44 -10.49 1.92
CA VAL A 106 6.22 -10.74 1.13
C VAL A 106 5.29 -11.73 1.84
N ASP A 107 5.86 -12.77 2.46
CA ASP A 107 5.13 -13.80 3.23
C ASP A 107 4.38 -13.24 4.44
N ARG A 108 4.76 -12.04 4.89
CA ARG A 108 4.10 -11.35 6.01
C ARG A 108 2.90 -10.54 5.59
N ILE A 109 2.73 -10.25 4.30
CA ILE A 109 1.66 -9.39 3.78
C ILE A 109 0.44 -10.25 3.45
N GLU A 110 -0.68 -9.94 4.12
CA GLU A 110 -1.95 -10.65 3.95
C GLU A 110 -2.98 -9.81 3.17
N ALA A 111 -2.91 -8.48 3.25
CA ALA A 111 -3.81 -7.59 2.55
C ALA A 111 -3.08 -6.43 1.88
N PHE A 112 -3.65 -5.92 0.79
CA PHE A 112 -3.09 -4.81 0.02
C PHE A 112 -4.15 -3.81 -0.45
N GLY A 113 -3.69 -2.63 -0.85
CA GLY A 113 -4.51 -1.55 -1.40
C GLY A 113 -3.67 -0.60 -2.22
N LYS A 114 -4.31 0.19 -3.08
CA LYS A 114 -3.64 1.25 -3.85
C LYS A 114 -4.43 2.53 -3.80
N ALA A 115 -3.76 3.66 -4.01
CA ALA A 115 -4.45 4.92 -4.08
C ALA A 115 -3.69 5.94 -4.91
N ALA A 116 -4.35 7.00 -5.34
CA ALA A 116 -3.68 8.13 -5.96
C ALA A 116 -4.37 9.46 -5.62
N VAL A 117 -3.57 10.52 -5.47
CA VAL A 117 -4.06 11.90 -5.31
C VAL A 117 -3.45 12.73 -6.42
N VAL A 118 -4.27 13.25 -7.32
CA VAL A 118 -3.82 14.21 -8.35
C VAL A 118 -3.97 15.64 -7.83
N GLY A 119 -2.97 16.47 -8.11
CA GLY A 119 -2.99 17.89 -7.81
C GLY A 119 -4.05 18.66 -8.59
N THR A 120 -4.36 19.86 -8.12
CA THR A 120 -5.44 20.68 -8.68
C THR A 120 -5.22 21.18 -10.11
N ALA A 121 -4.04 21.04 -10.72
CA ALA A 121 -3.81 21.32 -12.14
C ALA A 121 -3.92 20.07 -13.05
N GLY A 122 -4.21 18.90 -12.49
CA GLY A 122 -4.55 17.68 -13.23
C GLY A 122 -6.03 17.32 -13.17
N GLU A 123 -6.36 16.13 -13.67
CA GLU A 123 -7.68 15.53 -13.59
C GLU A 123 -7.62 14.08 -13.08
N LEU A 124 -8.77 13.54 -12.68
CA LEU A 124 -8.85 12.20 -12.07
C LEU A 124 -8.26 11.10 -12.97
N GLU A 125 -8.40 11.23 -14.29
CA GLU A 125 -7.86 10.26 -15.24
C GLU A 125 -6.32 10.14 -15.14
N HIS A 126 -5.61 11.21 -14.74
CA HIS A 126 -4.16 11.16 -14.51
C HIS A 126 -3.79 10.29 -13.31
N ALA A 127 -4.55 10.40 -12.21
CA ALA A 127 -4.41 9.51 -11.07
C ALA A 127 -4.73 8.08 -11.49
N ALA A 128 -5.84 7.91 -12.22
CA ALA A 128 -6.31 6.62 -12.65
C ALA A 128 -5.32 5.90 -13.58
N ALA A 129 -4.71 6.62 -14.52
CA ALA A 129 -3.72 6.11 -15.46
C ALA A 129 -2.54 5.41 -14.75
N LEU A 130 -2.11 5.94 -13.59
CA LEU A 130 -0.99 5.39 -12.83
C LEU A 130 -1.35 4.22 -11.92
N ILE A 131 -2.63 4.02 -11.55
CA ILE A 131 -3.01 2.94 -10.62
C ILE A 131 -3.95 1.89 -11.22
N HIS A 132 -4.74 2.21 -12.25
CA HIS A 132 -5.76 1.32 -12.82
C HIS A 132 -5.30 0.47 -13.99
N THR A 133 -4.10 0.70 -14.50
CA THR A 133 -3.55 -0.06 -15.62
C THR A 133 -2.77 -1.30 -15.16
N PRO A 134 -2.55 -2.29 -16.05
CA PRO A 134 -1.74 -3.48 -15.72
C PRO A 134 -0.32 -3.14 -15.26
N TYR A 135 0.27 -2.07 -15.76
CA TYR A 135 1.64 -1.64 -15.46
C TYR A 135 1.87 -1.33 -13.98
N PHE A 136 0.82 -0.97 -13.23
CA PHE A 136 0.89 -0.86 -11.78
C PHE A 136 0.23 -2.05 -11.10
N GLY A 137 -1.03 -2.33 -11.45
CA GLY A 137 -1.86 -3.29 -10.72
C GLY A 137 -1.39 -4.73 -10.82
N ASN A 138 -0.93 -5.18 -11.99
CA ASN A 138 -0.38 -6.53 -12.13
C ASN A 138 0.95 -6.65 -11.41
N LEU A 139 1.84 -5.65 -11.58
CA LEU A 139 3.15 -5.71 -10.93
C LEU A 139 3.06 -5.68 -9.41
N VAL A 140 2.17 -4.87 -8.82
CA VAL A 140 1.95 -4.90 -7.36
C VAL A 140 1.44 -6.26 -6.89
N ARG A 141 0.56 -6.92 -7.68
CA ARG A 141 0.12 -8.29 -7.40
C ARG A 141 1.30 -9.26 -7.45
N ASP A 142 2.06 -9.23 -8.54
CA ASP A 142 3.18 -10.14 -8.77
C ASP A 142 4.26 -9.98 -7.69
N PHE A 143 4.63 -8.74 -7.32
CA PHE A 143 5.64 -8.47 -6.30
C PHE A 143 5.20 -8.84 -4.87
N LEU A 144 3.89 -8.96 -4.64
CA LEU A 144 3.32 -9.26 -3.32
C LEU A 144 2.72 -10.66 -3.23
N ASP A 145 2.89 -11.52 -4.24
CA ASP A 145 2.24 -12.83 -4.37
C ASP A 145 0.71 -12.73 -4.14
N GLY A 146 0.08 -11.76 -4.81
CA GLY A 146 -1.34 -11.48 -4.74
C GLY A 146 -2.08 -11.82 -6.03
N GLU A 147 -3.33 -12.25 -5.91
CA GLU A 147 -4.21 -12.62 -7.03
C GLU A 147 -5.45 -11.73 -7.13
N SER A 148 -5.86 -11.14 -6.00
CA SER A 148 -7.06 -10.34 -5.91
C SER A 148 -6.93 -9.05 -6.71
N ILE A 149 -8.05 -8.57 -7.26
CA ILE A 149 -8.15 -7.19 -7.72
C ILE A 149 -7.71 -6.30 -6.55
N ILE A 150 -6.89 -5.28 -6.76
CA ILE A 150 -6.44 -4.41 -5.67
C ILE A 150 -7.52 -3.33 -5.47
N CYS A 151 -8.10 -3.24 -4.28
CA CYS A 151 -9.03 -2.17 -3.94
C CYS A 151 -8.32 -0.82 -3.96
N PHE A 152 -9.08 0.22 -4.30
CA PHE A 152 -8.50 1.51 -4.63
C PHE A 152 -9.30 2.68 -4.07
N ALA A 153 -8.64 3.82 -3.98
CA ALA A 153 -9.26 5.13 -3.87
C ALA A 153 -8.43 6.12 -4.68
N ASP A 154 -9.07 7.04 -5.36
CA ASP A 154 -8.43 8.13 -6.07
C ASP A 154 -9.21 9.43 -5.90
N THR A 155 -8.49 10.54 -5.87
CA THR A 155 -9.11 11.85 -5.70
C THR A 155 -8.25 12.95 -6.32
N ARG A 156 -8.88 14.11 -6.55
CA ARG A 156 -8.21 15.37 -6.88
C ARG A 156 -8.28 16.26 -5.64
N ALA A 157 -7.12 16.71 -5.17
CA ALA A 157 -7.06 17.50 -3.95
C ALA A 157 -5.87 18.47 -3.93
N ASP A 158 -5.92 19.41 -2.98
CA ASP A 158 -4.79 20.27 -2.64
C ASP A 158 -3.72 19.52 -1.82
N ALA A 159 -2.56 20.14 -1.70
CA ALA A 159 -1.44 19.59 -0.95
C ALA A 159 -1.82 19.32 0.52
N GLY A 160 -1.47 18.13 1.01
CA GLY A 160 -1.68 17.77 2.41
C GLY A 160 -3.05 17.16 2.72
N GLU A 161 -3.91 16.94 1.73
CA GLU A 161 -5.14 16.15 1.91
C GLU A 161 -4.80 14.70 2.25
N ALA A 162 -5.57 14.11 3.16
CA ALA A 162 -5.42 12.71 3.54
C ALA A 162 -6.29 11.81 2.64
N LEU A 163 -5.77 10.65 2.26
CA LEU A 163 -6.54 9.64 1.54
C LEU A 163 -6.60 8.35 2.34
N VAL A 164 -7.81 7.84 2.54
CA VAL A 164 -8.06 6.57 3.23
C VAL A 164 -7.96 5.45 2.21
N VAL A 165 -6.92 4.62 2.34
CA VAL A 165 -6.65 3.54 1.39
C VAL A 165 -7.36 2.27 1.84
N PRO A 166 -8.34 1.75 1.08
CA PRO A 166 -8.96 0.47 1.39
C PRO A 166 -7.98 -0.68 1.14
N MET A 167 -8.10 -1.73 1.94
CA MET A 167 -7.36 -2.97 1.80
C MET A 167 -8.29 -4.18 1.98
N TRP A 168 -8.03 -5.25 1.23
CA TRP A 168 -8.60 -6.58 1.47
C TRP A 168 -7.53 -7.64 1.22
N HIS A 169 -7.85 -8.90 1.52
CA HIS A 169 -6.89 -10.00 1.44
C HIS A 169 -6.31 -10.15 0.03
N LYS A 170 -4.99 -10.35 -0.08
CA LYS A 170 -4.26 -10.30 -1.34
C LYS A 170 -4.59 -11.43 -2.31
N THR A 171 -5.03 -12.60 -1.81
CA THR A 171 -5.41 -13.76 -2.64
C THR A 171 -6.87 -14.18 -2.45
N GLN A 172 -7.60 -13.56 -1.51
CA GLN A 172 -8.96 -13.98 -1.15
C GLN A 172 -9.82 -12.75 -0.89
N ALA A 173 -10.12 -11.96 -1.92
CA ALA A 173 -10.89 -10.71 -1.80
C ALA A 173 -12.23 -10.84 -1.08
N ALA A 174 -12.81 -12.04 -0.96
CA ALA A 174 -14.03 -12.29 -0.20
C ALA A 174 -13.84 -12.33 1.33
N THR A 175 -12.59 -12.49 1.80
CA THR A 175 -12.26 -12.69 3.22
C THR A 175 -12.55 -11.43 4.05
N ARG A 176 -13.71 -11.41 4.72
CA ARG A 176 -14.27 -10.23 5.38
C ARG A 176 -13.43 -9.74 6.53
N SER A 177 -12.65 -10.59 7.19
CA SER A 177 -11.75 -10.17 8.27
C SER A 177 -10.70 -9.16 7.82
N HIS A 178 -10.39 -9.11 6.52
CA HIS A 178 -9.36 -8.25 5.94
C HIS A 178 -9.86 -6.93 5.37
N TYR A 179 -11.18 -6.69 5.33
CA TYR A 179 -11.74 -5.40 4.89
C TYR A 179 -11.36 -4.30 5.88
N GLN A 180 -10.38 -3.49 5.53
CA GLN A 180 -9.82 -2.50 6.44
C GLN A 180 -9.28 -1.31 5.64
N THR A 181 -8.85 -0.28 6.35
CA THR A 181 -8.26 0.90 5.73
C THR A 181 -7.02 1.33 6.50
N VAL A 182 -6.15 2.10 5.83
CA VAL A 182 -5.05 2.84 6.45
C VAL A 182 -4.96 4.22 5.81
N THR A 183 -4.69 5.25 6.60
CA THR A 183 -4.61 6.62 6.08
C THR A 183 -3.22 6.89 5.51
N ALA A 184 -3.16 7.48 4.32
CA ALA A 184 -1.96 8.04 3.73
C ALA A 184 -2.09 9.56 3.66
N ARG A 185 -1.01 10.28 3.98
CA ARG A 185 -0.94 11.73 3.85
C ARG A 185 0.49 12.16 3.57
N VAL A 186 0.67 13.07 2.63
CA VAL A 186 1.95 13.75 2.39
C VAL A 186 1.73 15.24 2.60
N SER A 187 2.33 15.82 3.63
CA SER A 187 1.95 17.15 4.15
C SER A 187 2.07 18.29 3.14
N ASP A 188 2.96 18.18 2.15
CA ASP A 188 3.25 19.19 1.12
C ASP A 188 2.95 18.69 -0.30
N ALA A 189 2.14 17.62 -0.45
CA ALA A 189 1.84 17.02 -1.74
C ALA A 189 0.40 16.50 -1.83
N PRO A 190 -0.16 16.36 -3.05
CA PRO A 190 0.43 16.84 -4.31
C PRO A 190 0.44 18.37 -4.37
N ARG A 191 1.50 18.97 -4.92
CA ARG A 191 1.38 20.32 -5.50
C ARG A 191 0.40 20.28 -6.67
N ALA A 192 -0.04 21.44 -7.14
CA ALA A 192 -1.05 21.53 -8.19
C ALA A 192 -0.68 20.69 -9.44
N ASP A 193 0.59 20.68 -9.82
CA ASP A 193 1.19 19.98 -10.96
C ASP A 193 1.79 18.61 -10.61
N GLU A 194 1.39 18.00 -9.49
CA GLU A 194 1.93 16.70 -9.04
C GLU A 194 0.86 15.62 -8.94
N ILE A 195 1.32 14.37 -8.85
CA ILE A 195 0.53 13.21 -8.45
C ILE A 195 1.21 12.57 -7.25
N VAL A 196 0.43 12.04 -6.32
CA VAL A 196 0.88 11.12 -5.28
C VAL A 196 0.34 9.74 -5.59
N VAL A 197 1.20 8.75 -5.80
CA VAL A 197 0.81 7.35 -5.98
C VAL A 197 1.12 6.58 -4.70
N ILE A 198 0.17 5.78 -4.24
CA ILE A 198 0.19 5.13 -2.92
C ILE A 198 -0.04 3.64 -3.09
N ALA A 199 0.78 2.84 -2.41
CA ALA A 199 0.49 1.43 -2.13
C ALA A 199 0.36 1.24 -0.62
N ALA A 200 -0.55 0.36 -0.20
CA ALA A 200 -0.80 0.02 1.19
C ALA A 200 -0.75 -1.49 1.38
N ALA A 201 -0.30 -1.92 2.57
CA ALA A 201 -0.29 -3.33 2.95
C ALA A 201 -0.54 -3.52 4.44
N SER A 202 -1.09 -4.68 4.79
CA SER A 202 -1.29 -5.14 6.17
C SER A 202 -0.76 -6.55 6.36
N THR A 203 -0.20 -6.81 7.54
CA THR A 203 0.26 -8.16 7.94
C THR A 203 -0.82 -9.03 8.56
N GLY A 204 -2.09 -8.64 8.41
CA GLY A 204 -3.19 -9.35 9.04
C GLY A 204 -4.55 -8.66 8.93
N PRO A 205 -5.57 -9.23 9.60
CA PRO A 205 -6.95 -8.76 9.54
C PRO A 205 -7.18 -7.49 10.36
N ARG A 206 -8.44 -7.07 10.47
CA ARG A 206 -8.86 -6.14 11.53
C ARG A 206 -8.53 -6.72 12.92
N PRO A 207 -8.36 -5.90 13.97
CA PRO A 207 -7.88 -6.38 15.27
C PRO A 207 -8.78 -7.41 15.95
N HIS A 208 -10.11 -7.30 15.76
CA HIS A 208 -11.09 -8.17 16.41
C HIS A 208 -12.17 -8.66 15.42
N PRO A 209 -11.83 -9.50 14.42
CA PRO A 209 -12.78 -9.90 13.37
C PRO A 209 -13.80 -10.91 13.92
N ARG A 210 -15.10 -10.58 13.86
CA ARG A 210 -16.17 -11.39 14.48
C ARG A 210 -17.55 -11.26 13.82
N ILE A 211 -17.57 -10.98 12.52
CA ILE A 211 -18.81 -10.69 11.75
C ILE A 211 -19.02 -11.66 10.58
N GLY A 212 -18.49 -12.88 10.69
CA GLY A 212 -18.56 -13.91 9.65
C GLY A 212 -17.74 -13.60 8.39
N ASP A 213 -17.97 -14.35 7.33
CA ASP A 213 -17.32 -14.20 6.03
C ASP A 213 -18.31 -14.31 4.85
N ARG A 214 -17.97 -13.71 3.70
CA ARG A 214 -18.76 -13.72 2.47
C ARG A 214 -19.08 -15.14 2.00
N THR A 215 -18.15 -16.07 2.20
CA THR A 215 -18.33 -17.48 1.81
C THR A 215 -19.31 -18.24 2.70
N THR A 216 -19.70 -17.65 3.83
CA THR A 216 -20.59 -18.25 4.85
C THR A 216 -21.87 -17.44 5.05
N ASP A 217 -22.09 -16.38 4.27
CA ASP A 217 -23.27 -15.54 4.42
C ASP A 217 -24.54 -16.34 4.09
N PRO A 218 -25.62 -16.17 4.87
CA PRO A 218 -26.94 -16.59 4.41
C PRO A 218 -27.36 -15.75 3.21
N VAL A 219 -28.26 -16.30 2.39
CA VAL A 219 -28.92 -15.52 1.34
C VAL A 219 -29.86 -14.51 2.01
N VAL A 220 -29.62 -13.22 1.78
CA VAL A 220 -30.42 -12.12 2.31
C VAL A 220 -30.87 -11.23 1.16
N THR A 221 -32.19 -11.04 1.02
CA THR A 221 -32.82 -10.15 0.04
C THR A 221 -33.73 -9.13 0.74
N ALA A 222 -34.06 -8.02 0.08
CA ALA A 222 -35.01 -7.04 0.63
C ALA A 222 -36.37 -7.70 0.92
N GLU A 223 -36.81 -8.62 0.05
CA GLU A 223 -38.01 -9.44 0.23
C GLU A 223 -37.88 -10.36 1.44
N SER A 224 -36.77 -11.10 1.60
CA SER A 224 -36.59 -12.02 2.74
C SER A 224 -36.59 -11.30 4.10
N LEU A 225 -36.29 -10.00 4.09
CA LEU A 225 -36.29 -9.15 5.28
C LEU A 225 -37.56 -8.28 5.42
N GLY A 226 -38.47 -8.29 4.42
CA GLY A 226 -39.67 -7.44 4.42
C GLY A 226 -39.38 -5.94 4.43
N VAL A 227 -38.28 -5.52 3.79
CA VAL A 227 -37.82 -4.10 3.72
C VAL A 227 -37.87 -3.54 2.29
N SER A 228 -38.75 -4.08 1.44
CA SER A 228 -39.01 -3.61 0.07
C SER A 228 -39.92 -2.39 0.03
#